data_AF-S2R8Q4-F1
#
_entry.id   AF-S2R8Q4-F1
#
_cell.length_a   1.000
_cell.length_b   1.000
_cell.length_c   1.000
_cell.angle_alpha   90.00
_cell.angle_beta   90.00
_cell.angle_gamma   90.00
#
_symmetry.space_group_name_H-M   'P 1'
#
loop_
_entity.id
_entity.type
_entity.pdbx_description
1 polymer ?
#
loop_
_entity_poly.entity_id
_entity_poly.type
_entity_poly.pdbx_seq_one_letter_code
_entity_poly.pdbx_strand_id
1 'polypeptide(L)'
;MSKEKLYAVKDDEGEYWEFDTSGFLIPHISGCLTTASKKQAEIVADEQGGHVVTFVEEPEKVVLTKEQAEIVENARGNKFPSDYMSSESDDEELLMNAYVNGYTVAKEKKYRVLAPKSWWQSEDKPKYMHRTFGISAYRGAGEDSVFTQKQLDLYELNGAPFTKEEVTDDAD
;
A
#
# COMPACT_ATOMS: atom_id res chain seq x y z
N MET A 1 -13.77 -16.10 14.47
CA MET A 1 -14.31 -15.83 13.13
C MET A 1 -13.70 -16.83 12.18
N SER A 2 -14.41 -17.93 11.89
CA SER A 2 -13.98 -18.92 10.92
C SER A 2 -14.04 -18.28 9.54
N LYS A 3 -12.90 -18.19 8.82
CA LYS A 3 -12.85 -17.73 7.43
C LYS A 3 -13.46 -18.82 6.53
N GLU A 4 -14.77 -19.00 6.57
CA GLU A 4 -15.47 -19.85 5.62
C GLU A 4 -15.47 -19.14 4.27
N LYS A 5 -14.72 -19.71 3.32
CA LYS A 5 -14.67 -19.21 1.95
C LYS A 5 -15.88 -19.74 1.20
N LEU A 6 -16.70 -18.84 0.68
CA LEU A 6 -17.77 -19.15 -0.25
C LEU A 6 -17.24 -19.04 -1.69
N TYR A 7 -17.67 -19.95 -2.54
CA TYR A 7 -17.31 -20.02 -3.95
C TYR A 7 -18.58 -19.94 -4.79
N ALA A 8 -18.56 -19.17 -5.86
CA ALA A 8 -19.59 -19.08 -6.88
C ALA A 8 -18.98 -19.46 -8.24
N VAL A 9 -19.80 -19.86 -9.21
CA VAL A 9 -19.36 -20.04 -10.60
C VAL A 9 -20.05 -18.97 -11.44
N LYS A 10 -19.27 -18.25 -12.25
CA LYS A 10 -19.74 -17.16 -13.07
C LYS A 10 -19.41 -17.44 -14.53
N ASP A 11 -20.38 -17.30 -15.43
CA ASP A 11 -20.15 -17.46 -16.86
C ASP A 11 -19.59 -16.18 -17.52
N ASP A 12 -19.37 -16.23 -18.83
CA ASP A 12 -18.88 -15.11 -19.63
C ASP A 12 -19.94 -14.01 -19.83
N GLU A 13 -21.22 -14.32 -19.65
CA GLU A 13 -22.36 -13.39 -19.74
C GLU A 13 -22.58 -12.63 -18.41
N GLY A 14 -21.93 -13.09 -17.34
CA GLY A 14 -21.97 -12.50 -16.02
C GLY A 14 -23.05 -13.06 -15.11
N GLU A 15 -23.69 -14.15 -15.51
CA GLU A 15 -24.65 -14.91 -14.71
C GLU A 15 -23.93 -15.82 -13.71
N TYR A 16 -24.61 -16.13 -12.60
CA TYR A 16 -24.07 -16.99 -11.56
C TYR A 16 -24.78 -18.34 -11.55
N TRP A 17 -24.01 -19.41 -11.39
CA TRP A 17 -24.53 -20.75 -11.25
C TRP A 17 -25.34 -20.89 -9.96
N GLU A 18 -26.58 -21.33 -10.08
CA GLU A 18 -27.43 -21.70 -8.96
C GLU A 18 -27.23 -23.17 -8.60
N PHE A 19 -26.72 -23.43 -7.40
CA PHE A 19 -26.38 -24.79 -6.95
C PHE A 19 -27.61 -25.65 -6.63
N ASP A 20 -28.77 -25.05 -6.37
CA ASP A 20 -30.00 -25.76 -6.01
C ASP A 20 -30.79 -26.23 -7.24
N THR A 21 -30.88 -25.40 -8.29
CA THR A 21 -31.65 -25.71 -9.51
C THR A 21 -30.77 -26.17 -10.67
N SER A 22 -29.45 -26.01 -10.55
CA SER A 22 -28.46 -26.39 -11.56
C SER A 22 -28.61 -25.66 -12.90
N GLY A 23 -28.54 -24.32 -12.86
CA GLY A 23 -28.53 -23.46 -14.04
C GLY A 23 -27.91 -22.09 -13.77
N PHE A 24 -27.49 -21.40 -14.83
CA PHE A 24 -27.04 -20.01 -14.73
C PHE A 24 -28.24 -19.07 -14.56
N LEU A 25 -28.14 -18.18 -13.57
CA LEU A 25 -29.15 -17.18 -13.27
C LEU A 25 -28.54 -15.79 -13.10
N ILE A 26 -29.34 -14.79 -13.48
CA ILE A 26 -29.08 -13.40 -13.17
C ILE A 26 -29.24 -13.21 -11.64
N PRO A 27 -28.32 -12.51 -10.95
CA PRO A 27 -28.28 -12.39 -9.48
C PRO A 27 -29.50 -11.71 -8.82
N HIS A 28 -30.52 -11.31 -9.59
CA HIS A 28 -31.79 -10.77 -9.09
C HIS A 28 -32.83 -11.87 -8.74
N ILE A 29 -32.48 -13.15 -8.92
CA ILE A 29 -33.33 -14.29 -8.59
C ILE A 29 -32.85 -14.89 -7.25
N SER A 30 -33.78 -15.11 -6.31
CA SER A 30 -33.49 -15.66 -4.98
C SER A 30 -33.08 -17.13 -5.09
N GLY A 31 -31.78 -17.41 -5.17
CA GLY A 31 -31.21 -18.75 -5.28
C GLY A 31 -29.91 -18.93 -4.50
N CYS A 32 -29.49 -20.18 -4.27
CA CYS A 32 -28.21 -20.50 -3.64
C CYS A 32 -27.07 -20.40 -4.68
N LEU A 33 -26.49 -19.21 -4.82
CA LEU A 33 -25.43 -18.92 -5.80
C LEU A 33 -24.02 -19.27 -5.31
N THR A 34 -23.90 -19.79 -4.09
CA THR A 34 -22.60 -20.04 -3.46
C THR A 34 -22.53 -21.43 -2.84
N THR A 35 -21.34 -22.04 -2.87
CA THR A 35 -21.01 -23.28 -2.18
C THR A 35 -19.79 -23.06 -1.28
N ALA A 36 -19.73 -23.77 -0.15
CA ALA A 36 -18.52 -23.81 0.70
C ALA A 36 -17.43 -24.74 0.12
N SER A 37 -17.76 -25.55 -0.88
CA SER A 37 -16.85 -26.52 -1.49
C SER A 37 -16.19 -25.97 -2.75
N LYS A 38 -14.91 -25.61 -2.66
CA LYS A 38 -14.10 -25.21 -3.82
C LYS A 38 -14.17 -26.25 -4.94
N LYS A 39 -14.01 -27.52 -4.57
CA LYS A 39 -14.02 -28.64 -5.52
C LYS A 39 -15.35 -28.74 -6.27
N GLN A 40 -16.46 -28.47 -5.59
CA GLN A 40 -17.77 -28.48 -6.23
C GLN A 40 -17.91 -27.32 -7.23
N ALA A 41 -17.43 -26.13 -6.88
CA ALA A 41 -17.42 -24.99 -7.79
C ALA A 41 -16.52 -25.25 -9.02
N GLU A 42 -15.34 -25.86 -8.82
CA GLU A 42 -14.43 -26.24 -9.92
C GLU A 42 -15.07 -27.27 -10.86
N ILE A 43 -15.69 -28.32 -10.31
CA ILE A 43 -16.41 -29.32 -11.13
C ILE A 43 -17.51 -28.65 -11.95
N VAL A 44 -18.29 -27.76 -11.35
CA VAL A 44 -19.36 -27.06 -12.06
C VAL A 44 -18.80 -26.16 -13.16
N ALA A 45 -17.72 -25.42 -12.91
CA ALA A 45 -17.08 -24.59 -13.93
C ALA A 45 -16.55 -25.43 -15.11
N ASP A 46 -15.95 -26.60 -14.82
CA ASP A 46 -15.44 -27.53 -15.83
C ASP A 46 -16.57 -28.18 -16.65
N GLU A 47 -17.69 -28.56 -16.00
CA GLU A 47 -18.79 -29.29 -16.64
C GLU A 47 -19.80 -28.39 -17.35
N GLN A 48 -20.06 -27.21 -16.80
CA GLN A 48 -21.16 -26.32 -17.22
C GLN A 48 -20.66 -25.03 -17.88
N GLY A 49 -19.35 -24.77 -17.82
CA GLY A 49 -18.73 -23.54 -18.30
C GLY A 49 -18.62 -22.47 -17.19
N GLY A 50 -17.86 -21.42 -17.48
CA GLY A 50 -17.60 -20.32 -16.54
C GLY A 50 -16.33 -20.48 -15.71
N HIS A 51 -16.22 -19.68 -14.64
CA HIS A 51 -15.05 -19.62 -13.78
C HIS A 51 -15.45 -19.47 -12.31
N VAL A 52 -14.62 -20.04 -11.42
CA VAL A 52 -14.85 -19.98 -9.98
C VAL A 52 -14.45 -18.60 -9.42
N VAL A 53 -15.37 -17.97 -8.69
CA VAL A 53 -15.19 -16.69 -7.99
C VAL A 53 -15.35 -16.93 -6.49
N THR A 54 -14.47 -16.37 -5.65
CA THR A 54 -14.59 -16.44 -4.19
C THR A 54 -15.34 -15.23 -3.63
N PHE A 55 -16.38 -15.47 -2.83
CA PHE A 55 -17.21 -14.45 -2.16
C PHE A 55 -16.64 -13.98 -0.81
N VAL A 56 -15.34 -14.19 -0.57
CA VAL A 56 -14.65 -13.45 0.48
C VAL A 56 -14.13 -12.20 -0.20
N GLU A 57 -14.96 -11.16 -0.21
CA GLU A 57 -14.49 -9.81 -0.52
C GLU A 57 -13.33 -9.55 0.44
N GLU A 58 -12.11 -9.43 -0.09
CA GLU A 58 -10.99 -9.00 0.73
C GLU A 58 -11.38 -7.63 1.28
N PRO A 59 -11.36 -7.45 2.61
CA PRO A 59 -11.78 -6.19 3.18
C PRO A 59 -10.89 -5.07 2.63
N GLU A 60 -11.49 -3.91 2.41
CA GLU A 60 -10.78 -2.76 1.87
C GLU A 60 -9.53 -2.48 2.72
N LYS A 61 -8.36 -2.52 2.06
CA LYS A 61 -7.07 -2.36 2.74
C LYS A 61 -6.85 -0.89 3.05
N VAL A 62 -6.49 -0.62 4.29
CA VAL A 62 -6.18 0.73 4.75
C VAL A 62 -4.84 1.18 4.17
N VAL A 63 -4.70 2.45 3.79
CA VAL A 63 -3.41 3.01 3.38
C VAL A 63 -2.71 3.59 4.62
N LEU A 64 -1.54 3.05 4.97
CA LEU A 64 -0.74 3.49 6.11
C LEU A 64 0.53 4.21 5.66
N THR A 65 1.05 5.10 6.51
CA THR A 65 2.44 5.53 6.44
C THR A 65 3.38 4.39 6.85
N LYS A 66 4.69 4.51 6.55
CA LYS A 66 5.70 3.53 6.98
C LYS A 66 5.73 3.36 8.50
N GLU A 67 5.61 4.45 9.26
CA GLU A 67 5.62 4.40 10.73
C GLU A 67 4.38 3.70 11.28
N GLN A 68 3.19 4.04 10.77
CA GLN A 68 1.96 3.37 11.17
C GLN A 68 2.00 1.87 10.83
N ALA A 69 2.55 1.51 9.66
CA ALA A 69 2.74 0.10 9.28
C ALA A 69 3.68 -0.64 10.24
N GLU A 70 4.78 -0.01 10.66
CA GLU A 70 5.70 -0.57 11.64
C GLU A 70 5.03 -0.80 13.00
N ILE A 71 4.18 0.15 13.45
CA ILE A 71 3.38 -0.02 14.66
C ILE A 71 2.47 -1.25 14.55
N VAL A 72 1.77 -1.43 13.42
CA VAL A 72 0.88 -2.60 13.20
C VAL A 72 1.67 -3.91 13.19
N GLU A 73 2.85 -3.96 12.58
CA GLU A 73 3.68 -5.17 12.59
C GLU A 73 4.21 -5.49 13.99
N ASN A 74 4.69 -4.49 14.73
CA ASN A 74 5.16 -4.67 16.10
C ASN A 74 4.03 -5.11 17.04
N ALA A 75 2.81 -4.60 16.83
CA ALA A 75 1.63 -4.97 17.60
C ALA A 75 1.35 -6.49 17.52
N ARG A 76 1.62 -7.14 16.38
CA ARG A 76 1.40 -8.60 16.21
C ARG A 76 2.27 -9.46 17.13
N GLY A 77 3.44 -8.96 17.53
CA GLY A 77 4.32 -9.63 18.49
C GLY A 77 3.96 -9.39 19.95
N ASN A 78 3.06 -8.45 20.23
CA ASN A 78 2.69 -8.06 21.58
C ASN A 78 1.57 -8.93 22.15
N LYS A 79 1.58 -9.11 23.48
CA LYS A 79 0.53 -9.85 24.20
C LYS A 79 -0.83 -9.15 24.09
N PHE A 80 -0.82 -7.82 24.01
CA PHE A 80 -2.02 -6.99 23.88
C PHE A 80 -1.81 -6.01 22.71
N PRO A 81 -2.07 -6.44 21.46
CA PRO A 81 -1.83 -5.60 20.28
C PRO A 81 -2.56 -4.26 20.31
N SER A 82 -3.80 -4.25 20.80
CA SER A 82 -4.62 -3.04 20.99
C SER A 82 -3.96 -2.02 21.89
N ASP A 83 -3.56 -2.42 23.09
CA ASP A 83 -2.94 -1.56 24.09
C ASP A 83 -1.61 -0.96 23.59
N TYR A 84 -0.84 -1.76 22.85
CA TYR A 84 0.39 -1.29 22.19
C TYR A 84 0.08 -0.22 21.13
N MET A 85 -0.87 -0.48 20.23
CA MET A 85 -1.22 0.48 19.16
C MET A 85 -1.73 1.80 19.74
N SER A 86 -2.59 1.76 20.76
CA SER A 86 -3.09 2.96 21.46
C SER A 86 -1.99 3.74 22.18
N SER A 87 -0.91 3.07 22.60
CA SER A 87 0.22 3.73 23.28
C SER A 87 1.19 4.40 22.32
N GLU A 88 1.29 3.91 21.09
CA GLU A 88 2.23 4.41 20.07
C GLU A 88 1.62 5.50 19.17
N SER A 89 0.29 5.57 19.05
CA SER A 89 -0.39 6.53 18.19
C SER A 89 -1.83 6.83 18.62
N ASP A 90 -2.28 8.06 18.39
CA ASP A 90 -3.69 8.47 18.54
C ASP A 90 -4.59 7.95 17.40
N ASP A 91 -4.02 7.37 16.33
CA ASP A 91 -4.73 6.83 15.16
C ASP A 91 -5.28 5.41 15.40
N GLU A 92 -5.75 5.11 16.61
CA GLU A 92 -6.10 3.74 17.04
C GLU A 92 -7.09 3.06 16.09
N GLU A 93 -8.18 3.73 15.71
CA GLU A 93 -9.20 3.14 14.81
C GLU A 93 -8.61 2.73 13.47
N LEU A 94 -7.74 3.56 12.90
CA LEU A 94 -7.09 3.31 11.62
C LEU A 94 -6.08 2.15 11.71
N LEU A 95 -5.28 2.09 12.79
CA LEU A 95 -4.34 1.00 13.04
C LEU A 95 -5.05 -0.33 13.31
N MET A 96 -6.16 -0.30 14.04
CA MET A 96 -7.00 -1.48 14.31
C MET A 96 -7.64 -2.02 13.03
N ASN A 97 -8.17 -1.12 12.19
CA ASN A 97 -8.71 -1.50 10.88
C ASN A 97 -7.62 -2.12 10.00
N ALA A 98 -6.42 -1.53 9.97
CA ALA A 98 -5.27 -2.09 9.25
C ALA A 98 -4.82 -3.46 9.80
N TYR A 99 -4.86 -3.63 11.12
CA TYR A 99 -4.49 -4.88 11.78
C TYR A 99 -5.45 -6.04 11.40
N VAL A 100 -6.75 -5.74 11.29
CA VAL A 100 -7.80 -6.74 10.99
C VAL A 100 -7.97 -6.98 9.49
N ASN A 101 -8.06 -5.90 8.70
CA ASN A 101 -8.39 -5.94 7.28
C ASN A 101 -7.15 -6.02 6.38
N GLY A 102 -5.96 -5.76 6.94
CA GLY A 102 -4.73 -5.57 6.18
C GLY A 102 -4.57 -4.13 5.71
N TYR A 103 -3.36 -3.84 5.24
CA TYR A 103 -2.99 -2.50 4.81
C TYR A 103 -2.07 -2.51 3.59
N THR A 104 -1.96 -1.34 2.95
CA THR A 104 -0.93 -1.01 1.98
C THR A 104 -0.11 0.17 2.51
N VAL A 105 1.18 0.22 2.15
CA VAL A 105 2.06 1.31 2.61
C VAL A 105 2.10 2.39 1.55
N ALA A 106 1.77 3.62 1.92
CA ALA A 106 1.93 4.78 1.07
C ALA A 106 3.40 4.91 0.65
N LYS A 107 3.64 5.08 -0.65
CA LYS A 107 4.98 5.36 -1.16
C LYS A 107 5.47 6.67 -0.51
N GLU A 108 6.63 6.60 0.13
CA GLU A 108 7.22 7.77 0.78
C GLU A 108 7.66 8.77 -0.29
N LYS A 109 7.22 10.03 -0.16
CA LYS A 109 7.64 11.09 -1.06
C LYS A 109 9.13 11.36 -0.92
N LYS A 110 9.80 11.43 -2.07
CA LYS A 110 11.21 11.75 -2.18
C LYS A 110 11.38 13.10 -2.86
N TYR A 111 12.42 13.81 -2.48
CA TYR A 111 12.70 15.17 -2.94
C TYR A 111 14.18 15.28 -3.29
N ARG A 112 14.48 15.82 -4.46
CA ARG A 112 15.85 16.22 -4.79
C ARG A 112 16.08 17.65 -4.31
N VAL A 113 17.21 17.86 -3.65
CA VAL A 113 17.63 19.19 -3.18
C VAL A 113 18.56 19.83 -4.20
N LEU A 114 18.21 21.04 -4.62
CA LEU A 114 18.97 21.86 -5.55
C LEU A 114 19.53 23.08 -4.82
N ALA A 115 20.86 23.23 -4.89
CA ALA A 115 21.53 24.43 -4.47
C ALA A 115 21.44 25.53 -5.55
N PRO A 116 21.76 26.80 -5.21
CA PRO A 116 21.91 27.86 -6.20
C PRO A 116 22.83 27.45 -7.34
N LYS A 117 22.48 27.81 -8.58
CA LYS A 117 23.26 27.46 -9.78
C LYS A 117 24.73 27.92 -9.70
N SER A 118 24.98 29.06 -9.06
CA SER A 118 26.32 29.58 -8.81
C SER A 118 27.19 28.62 -7.99
N TRP A 119 26.58 27.69 -7.24
CA TRP A 119 27.25 26.71 -6.38
C TRP A 119 27.36 25.33 -7.04
N TRP A 120 27.01 25.16 -8.32
CA TRP A 120 27.08 23.85 -8.98
C TRP A 120 28.50 23.49 -9.41
N GLN A 121 29.33 24.46 -9.80
CA GLN A 121 30.71 24.23 -10.28
C GLN A 121 31.74 25.26 -9.77
N SER A 122 31.37 26.15 -8.85
CA SER A 122 32.28 27.16 -8.32
C SER A 122 33.25 26.61 -7.28
N GLU A 123 34.48 27.14 -7.22
CA GLU A 123 35.40 26.98 -6.08
C GLU A 123 34.95 27.80 -4.86
N ASP A 124 34.12 28.83 -5.06
CA ASP A 124 33.51 29.68 -4.02
C ASP A 124 32.27 29.06 -3.37
N LYS A 125 32.06 27.75 -3.54
CA LYS A 125 31.00 27.06 -2.80
C LYS A 125 31.26 27.18 -1.30
N PRO A 126 30.21 27.35 -0.49
CA PRO A 126 30.39 27.38 0.95
C PRO A 126 31.10 26.11 1.44
N LYS A 127 32.13 26.25 2.28
CA LYS A 127 32.96 25.13 2.77
C LYS A 127 32.16 23.98 3.40
N TYR A 128 30.97 24.26 3.95
CA TYR A 128 30.08 23.25 4.52
C TYR A 128 29.49 22.31 3.45
N MET A 129 29.35 22.74 2.19
CA MET A 129 28.96 21.84 1.09
C MET A 129 29.99 20.74 0.84
N HIS A 130 31.28 21.01 1.07
CA HIS A 130 32.35 20.03 0.89
C HIS A 130 32.45 19.04 2.05
N ARG A 131 31.96 19.40 3.25
CA ARG A 131 32.28 18.69 4.48
C ARG A 131 31.12 17.85 5.01
N THR A 132 29.88 18.25 4.75
CA THR A 132 28.77 17.70 5.53
C THR A 132 28.00 16.59 4.83
N PHE A 133 27.92 16.54 3.49
CA PHE A 133 27.06 15.53 2.86
C PHE A 133 27.46 14.95 1.49
N GLY A 134 28.52 15.44 0.83
CA GLY A 134 28.85 14.96 -0.52
C GLY A 134 27.72 15.13 -1.54
N ILE A 135 26.70 15.94 -1.23
CA ILE A 135 25.48 16.08 -2.02
C ILE A 135 25.83 16.81 -3.30
N SER A 136 25.66 16.10 -4.39
CA SER A 136 25.60 16.62 -5.73
C SER A 136 24.28 17.41 -5.89
N ALA A 137 24.21 18.63 -5.32
CA ALA A 137 22.98 19.44 -5.27
C ALA A 137 22.71 20.21 -6.58
N TYR A 138 22.76 19.50 -7.73
CA TYR A 138 22.50 20.04 -9.06
C TYR A 138 21.54 19.15 -9.85
N ARG A 139 20.89 19.72 -10.87
CA ARG A 139 19.95 18.98 -11.72
C ARG A 139 20.71 17.92 -12.53
N GLY A 140 20.37 16.64 -12.34
CA GLY A 140 21.05 15.50 -12.99
C GLY A 140 22.05 14.75 -12.10
N ALA A 141 22.15 15.13 -10.83
CA ALA A 141 22.81 14.33 -9.82
C ALA A 141 22.12 12.99 -9.57
N GLY A 142 22.89 12.00 -9.12
CA GLY A 142 22.44 10.64 -8.88
C GLY A 142 21.49 10.50 -7.69
N GLU A 143 21.14 9.27 -7.33
CA GLU A 143 20.26 8.95 -6.19
C GLU A 143 20.79 9.49 -4.84
N ASP A 144 22.09 9.79 -4.76
CA ASP A 144 22.78 10.41 -3.63
C ASP A 144 22.29 11.83 -3.28
N SER A 145 21.45 12.42 -4.13
CA SER A 145 20.87 13.76 -3.96
C SER A 145 19.37 13.78 -3.63
N VAL A 146 18.80 12.61 -3.33
CA VAL A 146 17.36 12.42 -3.08
C VAL A 146 17.09 12.12 -1.60
N PHE A 147 16.14 12.84 -1.01
CA PHE A 147 15.86 12.84 0.42
C PHE A 147 14.37 12.68 0.70
N THR A 148 14.03 12.06 1.83
CA THR A 148 12.67 12.09 2.37
C THR A 148 12.40 13.42 3.07
N GLN A 149 11.14 13.77 3.28
CA GLN A 149 10.77 15.02 3.97
C GLN A 149 11.45 15.13 5.35
N LYS A 150 11.51 14.03 6.11
CA LYS A 150 12.19 13.98 7.41
C LYS A 150 13.69 14.23 7.33
N GLN A 151 14.36 13.66 6.32
CA GLN A 151 15.79 13.92 6.12
C GLN A 151 16.04 15.39 5.79
N LEU A 152 15.16 16.02 4.99
CA LEU A 152 15.25 17.45 4.72
C LEU A 152 15.11 18.30 5.98
N ASP A 153 14.19 17.94 6.88
CA ASP A 153 14.01 18.63 8.16
C ASP A 153 15.22 18.41 9.08
N LEU A 154 15.71 17.18 9.18
CA LEU A 154 16.88 16.82 9.99
C LEU A 154 18.17 17.52 9.52
N TYR A 155 18.35 17.66 8.22
CA TYR A 155 19.52 18.31 7.63
C TYR A 155 19.32 19.81 7.38
N GLU A 156 18.19 20.37 7.78
CA GLU A 156 17.82 21.78 7.58
C GLU A 156 17.87 22.22 6.09
N LEU A 157 17.59 21.29 5.18
CA LEU A 157 17.63 21.50 3.73
C LEU A 157 16.28 21.98 3.15
N ASN A 158 15.25 22.14 3.98
CA ASN A 158 13.94 22.67 3.58
C ASN A 158 13.92 24.20 3.39
N GLY A 159 14.98 24.90 3.79
CA GLY A 159 15.07 26.36 3.77
C GLY A 159 15.96 26.92 2.66
N ALA A 160 15.83 28.23 2.43
CA ALA A 160 16.77 28.97 1.60
C ALA A 160 18.21 28.78 2.11
N PRO A 161 19.21 28.65 1.22
CA PRO A 161 19.16 28.92 -0.21
C PRO A 161 18.81 27.72 -1.09
N PHE A 162 18.40 26.60 -0.48
CA PHE A 162 18.07 25.38 -1.20
C PHE A 162 16.64 25.42 -1.74
N THR A 163 16.44 24.73 -2.86
CA THR A 163 15.12 24.49 -3.45
C THR A 163 14.92 22.99 -3.61
N LYS A 164 13.70 22.50 -3.42
CA LYS A 164 13.38 21.08 -3.55
C LYS A 164 12.49 20.81 -4.74
N GLU A 165 12.74 19.71 -5.45
CA GLU A 165 11.85 19.16 -6.48
C GLU A 165 11.35 17.80 -6.00
N GLU A 166 10.02 17.57 -6.01
CA GLU A 166 9.45 16.24 -5.73
C GLU A 166 9.88 15.32 -6.87
N VAL A 167 10.48 14.18 -6.51
CA VAL A 167 10.86 13.15 -7.46
C VAL A 167 9.77 12.11 -7.42
N THR A 168 8.93 12.06 -8.45
CA THR A 168 8.02 10.95 -8.65
C THR A 168 8.85 9.79 -9.18
N ASP A 169 8.90 8.68 -8.43
CA ASP A 169 9.40 7.40 -8.94
C ASP A 169 8.39 6.90 -9.99
N ASP A 170 8.35 7.55 -11.17
CA ASP A 170 7.65 7.09 -12.36
C ASP A 170 8.53 6.06 -13.08
N ALA A 171 8.67 4.87 -12.50
CA ALA A 171 9.05 3.62 -13.18
C ALA A 171 9.08 2.46 -12.17
N ASP A 172 7.97 1.73 -12.06
CA ASP A 172 7.84 0.29 -12.39
C ASP A 172 6.43 -0.21 -12.06
#